data_AF-A0A8H6GG05-F1
#
_entry.id   AF-A0A8H6GG05-F1
#
_cell.length_a   1.000
_cell.length_b   1.000
_cell.length_c   1.000
_cell.angle_alpha   90.00
_cell.angle_beta   90.00
_cell.angle_gamma   90.00
#
_symmetry.space_group_name_H-M   'P 1'
#
loop_
_entity.id
_entity.type
_entity.pdbx_description
1 polymer ?
#
loop_
_entity_poly.entity_id
_entity_poly.type
_entity_poly.pdbx_seq_one_letter_code
_entity_poly.pdbx_strand_id
1 'polypeptide(L)'
;MLQKRSLLRALAADEHNQTSFLQKFVQAASPNPPGETSRATAVIGEYLSSKNIPYELVDVNGDGKVNVISDCQGVKGPGPRVVLNGHVDVFPVGDGSGWSRDPWSGDIVDGRLHGRGVVDMKSGTASLIIAYAFLYERRHLLSGSVALCAVADEETGGKWGTKYLIEQDKHRWGGDLMLCAEPGGLETIRFAEKGSLRLTCTVKTKGALGPYLHLSKGAIRTASAFIDEVIKSVESLPVDLPDEMERHLEKPEVKRAIDQAMGPGTITIIARPTVNVGTIKGGLKVNMIPETCIFELDIRMPVGMREDTVLELIDTIIPQYEPASITIKKQAAASNPFNYSVIDHPIVRHLKDNAKSLRPGADAPIPIPSMGGSDCKHYRYADIPAYIFGCSPETTCRTLSSTQNIAAGRSSAKAVALDVASPELDHHVAEHDLVISLVPFVHHAAIVQWAIKGNTNFITTSYDSPAPEVSDNPLRFKFSWSPRGALLSQQISATFLQDGKVIEISNKDLMNKAVLYHVLDGYSFLAYPNRDSVPFRQAYGIAEAHAVIRGSLRYDGNPALGKALIDLG
;
A
#
# COMPACT_ATOMS: atom_id res chain seq x y z
N MET A 1 6.35 37.32 4.16
CA MET A 1 6.81 36.72 2.88
C MET A 1 8.33 36.55 2.78
N LEU A 2 9.15 37.56 3.09
CA LEU A 2 10.62 37.48 3.05
C LEU A 2 11.21 36.35 3.94
N GLN A 3 10.72 36.21 5.19
CA GLN A 3 11.17 35.16 6.11
C GLN A 3 10.84 33.73 5.62
N LYS A 4 9.63 33.50 5.08
CA LYS A 4 9.22 32.19 4.55
C LYS A 4 10.08 31.77 3.34
N ARG A 5 10.37 32.69 2.41
CA ARG A 5 11.26 32.41 1.27
C ARG A 5 12.68 32.08 1.70
N SER A 6 13.17 32.76 2.74
CA SER A 6 14.48 32.46 3.32
C SER A 6 14.52 31.07 3.95
N LEU A 7 13.46 30.67 4.67
CA LEU A 7 13.34 29.34 5.27
C LEU A 7 13.37 28.24 4.20
N LEU A 8 12.57 28.39 3.15
CA LEU A 8 12.51 27.40 2.07
C LEU A 8 13.85 27.27 1.32
N ARG A 9 14.58 28.36 1.12
CA ARG A 9 15.93 28.31 0.54
C ARG A 9 16.91 27.59 1.45
N ALA A 10 16.85 27.82 2.76
CA ALA A 10 17.71 27.13 3.71
C ALA A 10 17.41 25.62 3.76
N LEU A 11 16.13 25.23 3.69
CA LEU A 11 15.73 23.82 3.57
C LEU A 11 16.27 23.18 2.28
N ALA A 12 16.09 23.83 1.13
CA ALA A 12 16.58 23.32 -0.15
C ALA A 12 18.11 23.22 -0.20
N ALA A 13 18.83 24.14 0.46
CA ALA A 13 20.29 24.11 0.50
C ALA A 13 20.86 22.94 1.35
N ASP A 14 20.06 22.35 2.24
CA ASP A 14 20.46 21.27 3.16
C ASP A 14 19.92 19.89 2.72
N GLU A 15 19.40 19.77 1.49
CA GLU A 15 18.74 18.57 0.96
C GLU A 15 19.61 17.30 1.07
N HIS A 16 20.91 17.40 0.80
CA HIS A 16 21.82 16.27 0.89
C HIS A 16 21.90 15.71 2.32
N ASN A 17 21.99 16.59 3.33
CA ASN A 17 22.07 16.17 4.73
C ASN A 17 20.73 15.63 5.23
N GLN A 18 19.61 16.21 4.76
CA GLN A 18 18.26 15.71 5.07
C GLN A 18 18.05 14.29 4.51
N THR A 19 18.48 14.07 3.25
CA THR A 19 18.42 12.77 2.59
C THR A 19 19.34 11.75 3.28
N SER A 20 20.56 12.17 3.64
CA SER A 20 21.49 11.32 4.39
C SER A 20 20.96 10.95 5.78
N PHE A 21 20.30 11.88 6.47
CA PHE A 21 19.64 11.60 7.74
C PHE A 21 18.53 10.55 7.59
N LEU A 22 17.64 10.72 6.61
CA LEU A 22 16.59 9.73 6.34
C LEU A 22 17.18 8.36 5.96
N GLN A 23 18.23 8.33 5.14
CA GLN A 23 18.91 7.10 4.76
C GLN A 23 19.47 6.36 5.99
N LYS A 24 20.20 7.05 6.87
CA LYS A 24 20.70 6.47 8.12
C LYS A 24 19.57 6.00 9.03
N PHE A 25 18.48 6.76 9.09
CA PHE A 25 17.32 6.43 9.91
C PHE A 25 16.63 5.15 9.41
N VAL A 26 16.56 4.96 8.09
CA VAL A 26 16.03 3.74 7.46
C VAL A 26 16.97 2.55 7.67
N GLN A 27 18.28 2.76 7.59
CA GLN A 27 19.31 1.74 7.86
C GLN A 27 19.31 1.24 9.32
N ALA A 28 18.86 2.08 10.26
CA ALA A 28 18.66 1.69 11.64
C ALA A 28 17.36 0.89 11.80
N ALA A 29 17.46 -0.44 11.66
CA ALA A 29 16.33 -1.35 11.83
C ALA A 29 15.65 -1.18 13.20
N SER A 30 14.31 -1.10 13.19
CA SER A 30 13.46 -0.93 14.38
C SER A 30 12.15 -1.74 14.28
N PRO A 31 12.20 -3.05 13.95
CA PRO A 31 10.99 -3.83 13.73
C PRO A 31 10.18 -4.01 15.03
N ASN A 32 8.87 -3.86 14.94
CA ASN A 32 7.94 -4.07 16.05
C ASN A 32 6.81 -5.03 15.64
N PRO A 33 6.72 -6.24 16.22
CA PRO A 33 7.57 -6.80 17.30
C PRO A 33 9.04 -7.08 16.90
N PRO A 34 10.02 -7.03 17.83
CA PRO A 34 9.88 -6.87 19.28
C PRO A 34 9.80 -5.40 19.78
N GLY A 35 10.06 -4.42 18.91
CA GLY A 35 9.97 -3.00 19.23
C GLY A 35 11.26 -2.41 19.83
N GLU A 36 12.42 -2.98 19.54
CA GLU A 36 13.71 -2.39 19.93
C GLU A 36 13.99 -1.20 19.01
N THR A 37 13.89 0.02 19.54
CA THR A 37 14.01 1.26 18.78
C THR A 37 15.28 2.04 19.09
N SER A 38 16.14 1.59 20.03
CA SER A 38 17.33 2.33 20.47
C SER A 38 18.28 2.71 19.34
N ARG A 39 18.46 1.82 18.34
CA ARG A 39 19.30 2.12 17.17
C ARG A 39 18.73 3.25 16.33
N ALA A 40 17.42 3.25 16.11
CA ALA A 40 16.74 4.26 15.30
C ALA A 40 16.68 5.61 16.04
N THR A 41 16.43 5.59 17.36
CA THR A 41 16.45 6.78 18.20
C THR A 41 17.85 7.35 18.41
N ALA A 42 18.90 6.52 18.41
CA ALA A 42 20.28 6.99 18.41
C ALA A 42 20.60 7.87 17.19
N VAL A 43 20.13 7.47 15.99
CA VAL A 43 20.28 8.29 14.77
C VAL A 43 19.58 9.65 14.91
N ILE A 44 18.39 9.68 15.52
CA ILE A 44 17.67 10.93 15.82
C ILE A 44 18.46 11.78 16.82
N GLY A 45 18.97 11.17 17.90
CA GLY A 45 19.76 11.86 18.92
C GLY A 45 21.07 12.44 18.38
N GLU A 46 21.76 11.71 17.50
CA GLU A 46 22.95 12.20 16.78
C GLU A 46 22.61 13.42 15.90
N TYR A 47 21.50 13.34 15.17
CA TYR A 47 21.02 14.46 14.34
C TYR A 47 20.71 15.70 15.18
N LEU A 48 19.95 15.56 16.28
CA LEU A 48 19.62 16.67 17.18
C LEU A 48 20.88 17.25 17.85
N SER A 49 21.81 16.39 18.30
CA SER A 49 23.10 16.80 18.86
C SER A 49 23.92 17.61 17.87
N SER A 50 23.98 17.18 16.59
CA SER A 50 24.72 17.90 15.54
C SER A 50 24.21 19.32 15.30
N LYS A 51 22.95 19.60 15.69
CA LYS A 51 22.30 20.91 15.60
C LYS A 51 22.26 21.65 16.95
N ASN A 52 22.91 21.11 17.99
CA ASN A 52 22.91 21.63 19.36
C ASN A 52 21.50 21.75 19.97
N ILE A 53 20.64 20.78 19.69
CA ILE A 53 19.26 20.73 20.21
C ILE A 53 19.22 19.76 21.40
N PRO A 54 18.79 20.21 22.60
CA PRO A 54 18.61 19.32 23.75
C PRO A 54 17.45 18.35 23.50
N TYR A 55 17.59 17.11 23.94
CA TYR A 55 16.56 16.08 23.87
C TYR A 55 16.68 15.12 25.05
N GLU A 56 15.62 14.37 25.31
CA GLU A 56 15.57 13.31 26.31
C GLU A 56 15.28 11.98 25.61
N LEU A 57 15.91 10.90 26.10
CA LEU A 57 15.60 9.53 25.72
C LEU A 57 14.74 8.91 26.82
N VAL A 58 13.58 8.38 26.44
CA VAL A 58 12.63 7.79 27.39
C VAL A 58 12.41 6.33 27.02
N ASP A 59 13.07 5.43 27.75
CA ASP A 59 12.77 3.99 27.75
C ASP A 59 11.91 3.67 28.95
N VAL A 60 10.62 3.42 28.72
CA VAL A 60 9.62 3.28 29.79
C VAL A 60 9.84 2.01 30.63
N ASN A 61 10.24 0.92 29.98
CA ASN A 61 10.31 -0.40 30.62
C ASN A 61 11.71 -1.02 30.63
N GLY A 62 12.70 -0.36 30.04
CA GLY A 62 14.06 -0.91 29.89
C GLY A 62 14.13 -2.04 28.86
N ASP A 63 13.14 -2.14 27.97
CA ASP A 63 13.03 -3.20 26.96
C ASP A 63 13.49 -2.75 25.56
N GLY A 64 14.08 -1.55 25.46
CA GLY A 64 14.57 -0.97 24.22
C GLY A 64 13.52 -0.19 23.42
N LYS A 65 12.28 -0.04 23.90
CA LYS A 65 11.27 0.87 23.32
C LYS A 65 11.57 2.32 23.71
N VAL A 66 12.67 2.84 23.19
CA VAL A 66 13.13 4.19 23.45
C VAL A 66 12.32 5.19 22.61
N ASN A 67 11.84 6.24 23.27
CA ASN A 67 11.28 7.44 22.64
C ASN A 67 12.33 8.57 22.64
N VAL A 68 12.27 9.48 21.66
CA VAL A 68 13.02 10.75 21.67
C VAL A 68 12.05 11.89 21.79
N ILE A 69 12.21 12.69 22.85
CA ILE A 69 11.38 13.85 23.10
C ILE A 69 12.23 15.11 23.21
N SER A 70 11.70 16.23 22.75
CA SER A 70 12.35 17.55 22.87
C SER A 70 11.27 18.61 22.79
N ASP A 71 11.46 19.75 23.45
CA ASP A 71 10.57 20.88 23.29
C ASP A 71 11.29 22.23 23.44
N CYS A 72 10.71 23.26 22.86
CA CYS A 72 11.23 24.62 23.00
C CYS A 72 10.12 25.67 23.04
N GLN A 73 10.39 26.73 23.82
CA GLN A 73 9.54 27.90 23.93
C GLN A 73 10.03 29.00 22.97
N GLY A 74 9.09 29.61 22.25
CA GLY A 74 9.34 30.78 21.44
C GLY A 74 9.55 32.04 22.28
N VAL A 75 10.36 32.98 21.78
CA VAL A 75 10.73 34.21 22.52
C VAL A 75 9.82 35.39 22.17
N LYS A 76 9.05 35.32 21.07
CA LYS A 76 8.27 36.45 20.57
C LYS A 76 7.05 36.78 21.43
N GLY A 77 6.53 35.81 22.18
CA GLY A 77 5.38 35.99 23.07
C GLY A 77 4.52 34.74 23.24
N PRO A 78 3.37 34.85 23.92
CA PRO A 78 2.44 33.74 24.10
C PRO A 78 1.85 33.27 22.77
N GLY A 79 1.45 32.01 22.71
CA GLY A 79 0.89 31.37 21.53
C GLY A 79 0.64 29.88 21.79
N PRO A 80 0.10 29.15 20.81
CA PRO A 80 -0.24 27.75 20.99
C PRO A 80 1.00 26.88 21.19
N ARG A 81 0.81 25.75 21.86
CA ARG A 81 1.76 24.63 21.90
C ARG A 81 1.41 23.62 20.82
N VAL A 82 2.29 23.48 19.83
CA VAL A 82 2.12 22.52 18.73
C VAL A 82 3.01 21.30 18.96
N VAL A 83 2.43 20.11 18.94
CA VAL A 83 3.16 18.84 19.05
C VAL A 83 3.38 18.25 17.66
N LEU A 84 4.62 17.90 17.35
CA LEU A 84 5.01 17.17 16.16
C LEU A 84 5.26 15.73 16.56
N ASN A 85 4.35 14.82 16.19
CA ASN A 85 4.39 13.42 16.60
C ASN A 85 4.61 12.50 15.39
N GLY A 86 5.56 11.57 15.49
CA GLY A 86 5.78 10.53 14.49
C GLY A 86 6.46 9.31 15.11
N HIS A 87 6.13 8.12 14.63
CA HIS A 87 6.68 6.88 15.16
C HIS A 87 8.02 6.51 14.51
N VAL A 88 8.80 5.68 15.20
CA VAL A 88 10.14 5.24 14.80
C VAL A 88 10.23 3.74 14.55
N ASP A 89 9.31 2.97 15.11
CA ASP A 89 9.19 1.55 14.85
C ASP A 89 8.59 1.26 13.47
N VAL A 90 8.73 0.03 13.00
CA VAL A 90 8.25 -0.38 11.67
C VAL A 90 7.76 -1.82 11.73
N PHE A 91 6.85 -2.22 10.84
CA PHE A 91 6.52 -3.64 10.73
C PHE A 91 7.74 -4.55 10.42
N PRO A 92 7.75 -5.80 10.91
CA PRO A 92 8.79 -6.77 10.60
C PRO A 92 8.90 -7.11 9.10
N VAL A 93 10.09 -7.54 8.67
CA VAL A 93 10.41 -7.82 7.26
C VAL A 93 10.41 -9.31 6.89
N GLY A 94 9.97 -10.17 7.82
CA GLY A 94 10.01 -11.62 7.65
C GLY A 94 11.43 -12.15 7.50
N ASP A 95 11.60 -13.22 6.71
CA ASP A 95 12.91 -13.78 6.35
C ASP A 95 13.60 -13.02 5.19
N GLY A 96 13.00 -11.92 4.72
CA GLY A 96 13.48 -11.13 3.59
C GLY A 96 13.14 -11.73 2.22
N SER A 97 12.52 -12.91 2.16
CA SER A 97 12.09 -13.51 0.89
C SER A 97 10.98 -12.65 0.27
N GLY A 98 11.23 -12.13 -0.93
CA GLY A 98 10.32 -11.21 -1.63
C GLY A 98 10.79 -9.76 -1.72
N TRP A 99 11.86 -9.38 -1.01
CA TRP A 99 12.51 -8.09 -1.24
C TRP A 99 13.52 -8.20 -2.39
N SER A 100 13.47 -7.23 -3.31
CA SER A 100 14.46 -7.11 -4.39
C SER A 100 15.80 -6.49 -3.94
N ARG A 101 15.83 -5.95 -2.72
CA ARG A 101 16.97 -5.29 -2.06
C ARG A 101 16.97 -5.63 -0.59
N ASP A 102 18.06 -5.38 0.12
CA ASP A 102 18.02 -5.43 1.58
C ASP A 102 16.98 -4.41 2.09
N PRO A 103 15.97 -4.83 2.89
CA PRO A 103 14.97 -3.93 3.45
C PRO A 103 15.57 -2.82 4.33
N TRP A 104 16.79 -2.97 4.82
CA TRP A 104 17.48 -1.96 5.64
C TRP A 104 18.60 -1.24 4.87
N SER A 105 18.66 -1.39 3.55
CA SER A 105 19.72 -0.75 2.73
C SER A 105 19.70 0.77 2.80
N GLY A 106 18.51 1.38 2.73
CA GLY A 106 18.40 2.82 2.47
C GLY A 106 18.91 3.20 1.07
N ASP A 107 18.95 2.26 0.13
CA ASP A 107 19.44 2.46 -1.24
C ASP A 107 18.70 3.61 -1.91
N ILE A 108 19.43 4.50 -2.59
CA ILE A 108 18.83 5.54 -3.44
C ILE A 108 19.04 5.15 -4.89
N VAL A 109 17.94 4.87 -5.60
CA VAL A 109 17.95 4.43 -7.00
C VAL A 109 16.89 5.22 -7.75
N ASP A 110 17.26 5.80 -8.89
CA ASP A 110 16.37 6.62 -9.72
C ASP A 110 15.66 7.74 -8.94
N GLY A 111 16.38 8.36 -7.99
CA GLY A 111 15.85 9.43 -7.14
C GLY A 111 14.89 8.96 -6.05
N ARG A 112 14.76 7.65 -5.81
CA ARG A 112 13.90 7.07 -4.78
C ARG A 112 14.72 6.36 -3.72
N LEU A 113 14.37 6.60 -2.46
CA LEU A 113 14.97 5.93 -1.32
C LEU A 113 14.18 4.65 -0.99
N HIS A 114 14.88 3.53 -0.86
CA HIS A 114 14.30 2.20 -0.68
C HIS A 114 14.62 1.62 0.69
N GLY A 115 13.61 1.04 1.34
CA GLY A 115 13.74 0.34 2.59
C GLY A 115 12.42 0.17 3.34
N ARG A 116 12.40 -0.69 4.35
CA ARG A 116 11.30 -0.79 5.31
C ARG A 116 11.27 0.48 6.16
N GLY A 117 10.08 1.02 6.33
CA GLY A 117 9.86 2.21 7.14
C GLY A 117 9.91 3.51 6.37
N VAL A 118 10.41 3.51 5.13
CA VAL A 118 10.56 4.75 4.35
C VAL A 118 9.23 5.48 4.25
N VAL A 119 8.18 4.78 3.81
CA VAL A 119 6.83 5.34 3.70
C VAL A 119 6.15 5.46 5.05
N ASP A 120 6.19 4.38 5.83
CA ASP A 120 5.44 4.22 7.07
C ASP A 120 6.41 3.96 8.24
N MET A 121 6.80 4.99 8.99
CA MET A 121 6.59 6.41 8.66
C MET A 121 7.85 7.26 8.74
N LYS A 122 9.04 6.66 8.60
CA LYS A 122 10.34 7.31 8.81
C LYS A 122 10.55 8.56 7.95
N SER A 123 10.03 8.64 6.73
CA SER A 123 10.08 9.89 5.94
C SER A 123 9.26 11.02 6.57
N GLY A 124 8.06 10.68 7.07
CA GLY A 124 7.21 11.60 7.82
C GLY A 124 7.88 12.05 9.11
N THR A 125 8.33 11.11 9.93
CA THR A 125 9.03 11.37 11.19
C THR A 125 10.30 12.20 10.97
N ALA A 126 11.11 11.88 9.95
CA ALA A 126 12.28 12.68 9.60
C ALA A 126 11.90 14.11 9.20
N SER A 127 10.81 14.29 8.43
CA SER A 127 10.31 15.61 8.05
C SER A 127 9.90 16.44 9.27
N LEU A 128 9.25 15.83 10.26
CA LEU A 128 8.88 16.49 11.52
C LEU A 128 10.11 16.88 12.35
N ILE A 129 11.11 15.99 12.45
CA ILE A 129 12.37 16.25 13.15
C ILE A 129 13.15 17.40 12.49
N ILE A 130 13.24 17.40 11.16
CA ILE A 130 13.89 18.47 10.40
C ILE A 130 13.12 19.78 10.63
N ALA A 131 11.79 19.78 10.51
CA ALA A 131 10.97 20.96 10.77
C ALA A 131 11.18 21.50 12.19
N TYR A 132 11.21 20.61 13.19
CA TYR A 132 11.51 20.96 14.58
C TYR A 132 12.88 21.63 14.72
N ALA A 133 13.93 21.08 14.11
CA ALA A 133 15.27 21.66 14.16
C ALA A 133 15.32 23.08 13.57
N PHE A 134 14.66 23.29 12.43
CA PHE A 134 14.56 24.61 11.79
C PHE A 134 13.77 25.62 12.64
N LEU A 135 12.72 25.17 13.32
CA LEU A 135 11.93 25.96 14.26
C LEU A 135 12.74 26.30 15.51
N TYR A 136 13.50 25.35 16.06
CA TYR A 136 14.35 25.54 17.23
C TYR A 136 15.41 26.60 17.01
N GLU A 137 16.13 26.56 15.88
CA GLU A 137 17.12 27.57 15.48
C GLU A 137 16.48 28.98 15.42
N ARG A 138 15.20 29.04 15.04
CA ARG A 138 14.42 30.27 14.84
C ARG A 138 13.42 30.54 15.95
N ARG A 139 13.58 29.93 17.13
CA ARG A 139 12.66 30.08 18.27
C ARG A 139 12.49 31.54 18.71
N HIS A 140 13.46 32.40 18.43
CA HIS A 140 13.37 33.84 18.66
C HIS A 140 12.26 34.53 17.82
N LEU A 141 11.80 33.91 16.73
CA LEU A 141 10.71 34.40 15.88
C LEU A 141 9.35 33.79 16.25
N LEU A 142 9.31 32.79 17.12
CA LEU A 142 8.10 32.02 17.42
C LEU A 142 7.33 32.62 18.59
N SER A 143 6.01 32.64 18.45
CA SER A 143 5.06 32.82 19.54
C SER A 143 4.54 31.44 19.96
N GLY A 144 4.40 31.18 21.25
CA GLY A 144 4.02 29.85 21.75
C GLY A 144 5.18 28.86 21.83
N SER A 145 4.91 27.57 21.74
CA SER A 145 5.93 26.52 21.87
C SER A 145 5.73 25.38 20.86
N VAL A 146 6.79 24.61 20.66
CA VAL A 146 6.74 23.40 19.84
C VAL A 146 7.38 22.24 20.59
N ALA A 147 6.76 21.07 20.52
CA ALA A 147 7.28 19.82 21.05
C ALA A 147 7.48 18.81 19.91
N LEU A 148 8.52 18.01 20.03
CA LEU A 148 8.82 16.86 19.18
C LEU A 148 8.63 15.60 20.02
N CYS A 149 7.82 14.68 19.52
CA CYS A 149 7.62 13.34 20.07
C CYS A 149 7.92 12.32 18.96
N ALA A 150 9.16 11.81 18.91
CA ALA A 150 9.51 10.68 18.06
C ALA A 150 9.37 9.40 18.89
N VAL A 151 8.28 8.67 18.68
CA VAL A 151 7.79 7.66 19.62
C VAL A 151 8.02 6.23 19.14
N ALA A 152 8.14 5.30 20.07
CA ALA A 152 8.13 3.87 19.81
C ALA A 152 6.71 3.29 19.94
N ASP A 153 6.56 2.03 19.55
CA ASP A 153 5.44 1.16 19.87
C ASP A 153 4.13 1.44 19.10
N GLU A 154 4.10 2.33 18.10
CA GLU A 154 2.88 2.68 17.35
C GLU A 154 2.27 1.46 16.66
N GLU A 155 3.12 0.65 16.02
CA GLU A 155 2.74 -0.53 15.21
C GLU A 155 2.03 -1.61 16.04
N THR A 156 2.17 -1.54 17.38
CA THR A 156 1.53 -2.43 18.36
C THR A 156 0.54 -1.71 19.29
N GLY A 157 0.18 -0.46 18.99
CA GLY A 157 -0.91 0.29 19.64
C GLY A 157 -0.48 1.56 20.38
N GLY A 158 0.81 1.90 20.41
CA GLY A 158 1.37 3.13 20.96
C GLY A 158 1.33 3.22 22.49
N LYS A 159 1.26 2.07 23.19
CA LYS A 159 1.11 2.02 24.65
C LYS A 159 2.32 2.65 25.35
N TRP A 160 3.52 2.30 24.89
CA TRP A 160 4.78 2.74 25.50
C TRP A 160 5.40 3.97 24.82
N GLY A 161 4.76 4.47 23.77
CA GLY A 161 5.09 5.72 23.10
C GLY A 161 4.12 6.83 23.44
N THR A 162 3.33 7.26 22.46
CA THR A 162 2.45 8.42 22.56
C THR A 162 1.50 8.36 23.75
N LYS A 163 0.85 7.20 23.99
CA LYS A 163 -0.10 7.07 25.10
C LYS A 163 0.57 7.36 26.44
N TYR A 164 1.73 6.75 26.68
CA TYR A 164 2.50 6.96 27.90
C TYR A 164 2.88 8.44 28.07
N LEU A 165 3.39 9.10 27.02
CA LEU A 165 3.79 10.51 27.10
C LEU A 165 2.60 11.42 27.48
N ILE A 166 1.43 11.23 26.86
CA ILE A 166 0.23 12.01 27.17
C ILE A 166 -0.24 11.76 28.62
N GLU A 167 -0.17 10.51 29.10
CA GLU A 167 -0.54 10.16 30.48
C GLU A 167 0.43 10.73 31.52
N GLN A 168 1.72 10.87 31.19
CA GLN A 168 2.71 11.47 32.09
C GLN A 168 2.54 12.99 32.22
N ASP A 169 2.38 13.69 31.10
CA ASP A 169 2.19 15.14 31.09
C ASP A 169 1.40 15.57 29.86
N LYS A 170 0.07 15.57 29.99
CA LYS A 170 -0.86 16.01 28.93
C LYS A 170 -0.58 17.45 28.49
N HIS A 171 -0.13 18.33 29.37
CA HIS A 171 0.13 19.72 29.00
C HIS A 171 1.41 19.82 28.15
N ARG A 172 2.50 19.16 28.57
CA ARG A 172 3.77 19.18 27.84
C ARG A 172 3.72 18.36 26.55
N TRP A 173 3.07 17.21 26.53
CA TRP A 173 3.14 16.29 25.38
C TRP A 173 1.85 16.19 24.56
N GLY A 174 0.74 16.71 25.09
CA GLY A 174 -0.51 16.86 24.37
C GLY A 174 -0.61 18.18 23.61
N GLY A 175 -0.28 19.30 24.27
CA GLY A 175 -0.35 20.64 23.68
C GLY A 175 -1.77 21.08 23.28
N ASP A 176 -1.85 22.12 22.45
CA ASP A 176 -3.12 22.65 21.92
C ASP A 176 -3.50 22.03 20.56
N LEU A 177 -2.53 21.44 19.86
CA LEU A 177 -2.65 20.88 18.53
C LEU A 177 -1.52 19.87 18.29
N MET A 178 -1.84 18.74 17.68
CA MET A 178 -0.86 17.78 17.19
C MET A 178 -0.88 17.65 15.67
N LEU A 179 0.31 17.63 15.07
CA LEU A 179 0.55 17.28 13.67
C LEU A 179 1.33 15.98 13.57
N CYS A 180 0.79 15.07 12.77
CA CYS A 180 1.40 13.79 12.43
C CYS A 180 1.70 13.73 10.93
N ALA A 181 2.80 13.09 10.56
CA ALA A 181 3.26 12.99 9.18
C ALA A 181 3.18 11.57 8.60
N GLU A 182 2.25 10.76 9.10
CA GLU A 182 1.85 9.48 8.50
C GLU A 182 1.56 9.62 7.00
N PRO A 183 1.55 8.52 6.21
CA PRO A 183 1.51 8.57 4.75
C PRO A 183 0.12 8.91 4.17
N GLY A 184 -0.50 9.99 4.65
CA GLY A 184 -1.76 10.55 4.15
C GLY A 184 -1.64 11.27 2.80
N GLY A 185 -0.43 11.62 2.39
CA GLY A 185 -0.15 12.25 1.11
C GLY A 185 -0.42 13.73 1.12
N LEU A 186 0.14 14.43 0.13
CA LEU A 186 0.12 15.89 0.14
C LEU A 186 -1.20 16.48 -0.36
N GLU A 187 -2.09 15.66 -0.91
CA GLU A 187 -3.41 16.04 -1.43
C GLU A 187 -4.51 15.92 -0.39
N THR A 188 -4.22 15.38 0.81
CA THR A 188 -5.24 15.12 1.81
C THR A 188 -4.80 15.51 3.21
N ILE A 189 -5.75 15.81 4.09
CA ILE A 189 -5.51 16.05 5.52
C ILE A 189 -6.39 15.06 6.29
N ARG A 190 -5.81 14.16 7.09
CA ARG A 190 -6.62 13.19 7.84
C ARG A 190 -7.04 13.74 9.19
N PHE A 191 -8.35 13.94 9.35
CA PHE A 191 -8.93 14.48 10.59
C PHE A 191 -9.67 13.42 11.42
N ALA A 192 -9.90 12.22 10.88
CA ALA A 192 -10.66 11.16 11.55
C ALA A 192 -10.15 9.78 11.17
N GLU A 193 -10.44 8.79 12.02
CA GLU A 193 -10.06 7.38 11.84
C GLU A 193 -11.20 6.47 12.27
N LYS A 194 -11.39 5.38 11.52
CA LYS A 194 -12.30 4.30 11.95
C LYS A 194 -11.75 3.61 13.20
N GLY A 195 -12.65 3.27 14.11
CA GLY A 195 -12.34 2.38 15.23
C GLY A 195 -12.09 0.94 14.75
N SER A 196 -11.44 0.16 15.59
CA SER A 196 -11.25 -1.29 15.40
C SER A 196 -11.90 -2.05 16.55
N LEU A 197 -12.64 -3.09 16.25
CA LEU A 197 -13.13 -4.06 17.22
C LEU A 197 -12.70 -5.44 16.77
N ARG A 198 -11.76 -6.04 17.50
CA ARG A 198 -11.25 -7.38 17.19
C ARG A 198 -11.82 -8.40 18.15
N LEU A 199 -12.42 -9.45 17.60
CA LEU A 199 -13.12 -10.49 18.36
C LEU A 199 -12.55 -11.86 18.00
N THR A 200 -12.31 -12.69 19.01
CA THR A 200 -12.10 -14.13 18.84
C THR A 200 -13.40 -14.84 19.19
N CYS A 201 -13.98 -15.55 18.24
CA CYS A 201 -15.23 -16.28 18.40
C CYS A 201 -14.95 -17.79 18.42
N THR A 202 -15.56 -18.51 19.35
CA THR A 202 -15.46 -19.97 19.47
C THR A 202 -16.84 -20.59 19.38
N VAL A 203 -17.05 -21.44 18.39
CA VAL A 203 -18.28 -22.22 18.20
C VAL A 203 -18.00 -23.66 18.62
N LYS A 204 -18.84 -24.20 19.50
CA LYS A 204 -18.81 -25.58 19.97
C LYS A 204 -20.12 -26.29 19.68
N THR A 205 -20.02 -27.50 19.16
CA THR A 205 -21.16 -28.40 18.87
C THR A 205 -20.80 -29.82 19.26
N LYS A 206 -21.78 -30.71 19.29
CA LYS A 206 -21.54 -32.15 19.45
C LYS A 206 -20.82 -32.73 18.22
N GLY A 207 -19.79 -33.53 18.45
CA GLY A 207 -19.07 -34.26 17.39
C GLY A 207 -19.73 -35.57 17.03
N ALA A 208 -19.40 -36.08 15.85
CA ALA A 208 -19.87 -37.37 15.36
C ALA A 208 -19.06 -37.81 14.12
N LEU A 209 -19.33 -38.99 13.59
CA LEU A 209 -18.83 -39.37 12.27
C LEU A 209 -19.60 -38.61 11.17
N GLY A 210 -18.91 -38.28 10.07
CA GLY A 210 -19.43 -37.50 8.94
C GLY A 210 -20.85 -37.86 8.47
N PRO A 211 -21.24 -39.15 8.38
CA PRO A 211 -22.59 -39.55 7.95
C PRO A 211 -23.73 -39.15 8.90
N TYR A 212 -23.46 -38.83 10.17
CA TYR A 212 -24.49 -38.62 11.20
C TYR A 212 -24.86 -37.14 11.39
N LEU A 213 -25.00 -36.38 10.30
CA LEU A 213 -25.33 -34.94 10.35
C LEU A 213 -26.70 -34.63 10.99
N HIS A 214 -27.58 -35.63 11.10
CA HIS A 214 -28.85 -35.50 11.83
C HIS A 214 -28.64 -35.35 13.35
N LEU A 215 -27.49 -35.78 13.89
CA LEU A 215 -27.15 -35.64 15.31
C LEU A 215 -26.49 -34.28 15.62
N SER A 216 -25.82 -33.69 14.63
CA SER A 216 -25.14 -32.39 14.75
C SER A 216 -24.81 -31.84 13.38
N LYS A 217 -25.06 -30.54 13.18
CA LYS A 217 -24.65 -29.83 11.97
C LYS A 217 -23.13 -29.57 11.91
N GLY A 218 -22.44 -29.68 13.05
CA GLY A 218 -20.99 -29.44 13.19
C GLY A 218 -20.60 -27.97 13.34
N ALA A 219 -19.50 -27.73 14.05
CA ALA A 219 -19.09 -26.38 14.45
C ALA A 219 -18.70 -25.48 13.26
N ILE A 220 -18.07 -26.03 12.22
CA ILE A 220 -17.67 -25.24 11.03
C ILE A 220 -18.90 -24.76 10.26
N ARG A 221 -19.91 -25.62 10.07
CA ARG A 221 -21.14 -25.24 9.35
C ARG A 221 -21.92 -24.20 10.13
N THR A 222 -22.03 -24.35 11.45
CA THR A 222 -22.65 -23.36 12.33
C THR A 222 -21.88 -22.04 12.31
N ALA A 223 -20.54 -22.08 12.40
CA ALA A 223 -19.71 -20.89 12.33
C ALA A 223 -19.88 -20.15 11.00
N SER A 224 -19.92 -20.87 9.87
CA SER A 224 -20.14 -20.26 8.55
C SER A 224 -21.46 -19.50 8.46
N ALA A 225 -22.55 -20.06 9.00
CA ALA A 225 -23.85 -19.39 9.01
C ALA A 225 -23.86 -18.18 9.96
N PHE A 226 -23.29 -18.34 11.16
CA PHE A 226 -23.17 -17.25 12.13
C PHE A 226 -22.32 -16.08 11.61
N ILE A 227 -21.19 -16.37 10.95
CA ILE A 227 -20.34 -15.36 10.32
C ILE A 227 -21.13 -14.56 9.26
N ASP A 228 -21.84 -15.24 8.36
CA ASP A 228 -22.64 -14.59 7.32
C ASP A 228 -23.72 -13.67 7.91
N GLU A 229 -24.40 -14.12 8.98
CA GLU A 229 -25.41 -13.33 9.68
C GLU A 229 -24.80 -12.11 10.40
N VAL A 230 -23.64 -12.27 11.06
CA VAL A 230 -22.92 -11.18 11.71
C VAL A 230 -22.45 -10.14 10.69
N ILE A 231 -21.88 -10.57 9.55
CA ILE A 231 -21.46 -9.66 8.47
C ILE A 231 -22.66 -8.84 8.00
N LYS A 232 -23.75 -9.49 7.60
CA LYS A 232 -24.96 -8.81 7.10
C LYS A 232 -25.55 -7.86 8.12
N SER A 233 -25.69 -8.31 9.36
CA SER A 233 -26.30 -7.51 10.43
C SER A 233 -25.44 -6.30 10.79
N VAL A 234 -24.14 -6.49 11.01
CA VAL A 234 -23.23 -5.41 11.39
C VAL A 234 -23.08 -4.41 10.25
N GLU A 235 -22.91 -4.84 9.01
CA GLU A 235 -22.76 -3.94 7.85
C GLU A 235 -24.04 -3.17 7.50
N SER A 236 -25.19 -3.62 8.02
CA SER A 236 -26.49 -2.95 7.88
C SER A 236 -26.82 -1.95 8.99
N LEU A 237 -26.01 -1.89 10.05
CA LEU A 237 -26.27 -0.99 11.18
C LEU A 237 -26.28 0.48 10.72
N PRO A 238 -27.26 1.28 11.19
CA PRO A 238 -27.25 2.71 10.96
C PRO A 238 -26.05 3.35 11.69
N VAL A 239 -25.50 4.41 11.10
CA VAL A 239 -24.35 5.15 11.63
C VAL A 239 -24.79 6.57 11.94
N ASP A 240 -24.56 7.01 13.18
CA ASP A 240 -24.85 8.37 13.63
C ASP A 240 -23.65 9.29 13.39
N LEU A 241 -23.48 9.72 12.15
CA LEU A 241 -22.38 10.63 11.77
C LEU A 241 -22.68 12.05 12.27
N PRO A 242 -21.67 12.79 12.75
CA PRO A 242 -21.84 14.22 12.99
C PRO A 242 -22.28 14.96 11.72
N ASP A 243 -23.32 15.78 11.81
CA ASP A 243 -23.90 16.57 10.71
C ASP A 243 -22.87 17.25 9.78
N GLU A 244 -21.84 17.85 10.37
CA GLU A 244 -20.78 18.53 9.62
C GLU A 244 -19.97 17.55 8.77
N MET A 245 -19.70 16.36 9.32
CA MET A 245 -18.98 15.30 8.64
C MET A 245 -19.82 14.69 7.52
N GLU A 246 -21.11 14.43 7.76
CA GLU A 246 -22.02 13.91 6.75
C GLU A 246 -22.09 14.85 5.54
N ARG A 247 -22.37 16.15 5.77
CA ARG A 247 -22.37 17.16 4.70
C ARG A 247 -21.03 17.26 3.98
N HIS A 248 -19.92 17.09 4.68
CA HIS A 248 -18.59 17.16 4.09
C HIS A 248 -18.29 15.95 3.21
N LEU A 249 -18.65 14.74 3.64
CA LEU A 249 -18.46 13.50 2.88
C LEU A 249 -19.32 13.43 1.62
N GLU A 250 -20.43 14.15 1.57
CA GLU A 250 -21.29 14.23 0.38
C GLU A 250 -20.69 15.05 -0.77
N LYS A 251 -19.69 15.90 -0.50
CA LYS A 251 -19.06 16.75 -1.52
C LYS A 251 -18.32 15.92 -2.59
N PRO A 252 -18.54 16.15 -3.90
CA PRO A 252 -17.93 15.35 -4.95
C PRO A 252 -16.39 15.31 -4.93
N GLU A 253 -15.75 16.42 -4.58
CA GLU A 253 -14.29 16.52 -4.45
C GLU A 253 -13.75 15.70 -3.27
N VAL A 254 -14.51 15.59 -2.17
CA VAL A 254 -14.16 14.77 -1.01
C VAL A 254 -14.26 13.29 -1.36
N LYS A 255 -15.33 12.89 -2.05
CA LYS A 255 -15.50 11.51 -2.55
C LYS A 255 -14.34 11.09 -3.45
N ARG A 256 -13.95 11.94 -4.40
CA ARG A 256 -12.79 11.68 -5.28
C ARG A 256 -11.49 11.56 -4.51
N ALA A 257 -11.22 12.46 -3.57
CA ALA A 257 -9.99 12.43 -2.78
C ALA A 257 -9.88 11.18 -1.91
N ILE A 258 -11.00 10.69 -1.36
CA ILE A 258 -11.07 9.44 -0.59
C ILE A 258 -10.62 8.25 -1.43
N ASP A 259 -11.21 8.08 -2.63
CA ASP A 259 -10.88 6.95 -3.50
C ASP A 259 -9.48 7.06 -4.10
N GLN A 260 -9.04 8.27 -4.46
CA GLN A 260 -7.67 8.50 -4.97
C GLN A 260 -6.62 8.15 -3.92
N ALA A 261 -6.87 8.51 -2.65
CA ALA A 261 -5.87 8.37 -1.60
C ALA A 261 -5.89 7.00 -0.91
N MET A 262 -6.99 6.26 -0.94
CA MET A 262 -7.13 4.97 -0.23
C MET A 262 -7.56 3.80 -1.13
N GLY A 263 -7.82 4.05 -2.41
CA GLY A 263 -8.20 3.04 -3.39
C GLY A 263 -9.67 3.18 -3.83
N PRO A 264 -9.99 2.85 -5.10
CA PRO A 264 -11.35 2.93 -5.62
C PRO A 264 -12.36 2.14 -4.78
N GLY A 265 -13.54 2.72 -4.54
CA GLY A 265 -14.60 2.09 -3.74
C GLY A 265 -14.46 2.31 -2.23
N THR A 266 -13.42 3.01 -1.77
CA THR A 266 -13.31 3.36 -0.34
C THR A 266 -14.48 4.22 0.10
N ILE A 267 -15.01 5.08 -0.78
CA ILE A 267 -16.17 5.91 -0.48
C ILE A 267 -17.41 5.10 -0.06
N THR A 268 -17.57 3.85 -0.51
CA THR A 268 -18.75 3.04 -0.15
C THR A 268 -18.65 2.45 1.25
N ILE A 269 -17.47 2.45 1.87
CA ILE A 269 -17.19 1.80 3.15
C ILE A 269 -16.61 2.72 4.23
N ILE A 270 -16.18 3.94 3.87
CA ILE A 270 -15.52 4.88 4.80
C ILE A 270 -16.44 5.29 5.95
N ALA A 271 -17.74 5.46 5.66
CA ALA A 271 -18.77 5.89 6.58
C ALA A 271 -19.71 4.75 7.02
N ARG A 272 -19.31 3.50 6.79
CA ARG A 272 -20.09 2.29 7.14
C ARG A 272 -19.26 1.32 7.95
N PRO A 273 -19.85 0.51 8.84
CA PRO A 273 -19.15 -0.65 9.40
C PRO A 273 -18.71 -1.61 8.28
N THR A 274 -17.58 -2.28 8.50
CA THR A 274 -17.11 -3.38 7.65
C THR A 274 -16.62 -4.51 8.52
N VAL A 275 -16.90 -5.75 8.12
CA VAL A 275 -16.49 -6.95 8.87
C VAL A 275 -15.52 -7.78 8.04
N ASN A 276 -14.28 -7.91 8.51
CA ASN A 276 -13.30 -8.83 7.92
C ASN A 276 -13.18 -10.10 8.77
N VAL A 277 -13.29 -11.28 8.14
CA VAL A 277 -13.02 -12.57 8.78
C VAL A 277 -11.55 -12.91 8.56
N GLY A 278 -10.71 -12.52 9.52
CA GLY A 278 -9.26 -12.59 9.37
C GLY A 278 -8.70 -14.02 9.46
N THR A 279 -9.29 -14.87 10.32
CA THR A 279 -8.87 -16.26 10.48
C THR A 279 -10.06 -17.17 10.72
N ILE A 280 -9.97 -18.43 10.29
CA ILE A 280 -10.93 -19.50 10.61
C ILE A 280 -10.21 -20.84 10.71
N LYS A 281 -10.44 -21.59 11.79
CA LYS A 281 -9.83 -22.90 12.05
C LYS A 281 -10.84 -23.84 12.69
N GLY A 282 -11.00 -25.04 12.14
CA GLY A 282 -11.86 -26.07 12.72
C GLY A 282 -11.69 -27.41 12.01
N GLY A 283 -12.04 -28.49 12.72
CA GLY A 283 -11.97 -29.86 12.22
C GLY A 283 -10.59 -30.52 12.33
N LEU A 284 -10.61 -31.85 12.33
CA LEU A 284 -9.42 -32.70 12.49
C LEU A 284 -9.24 -33.65 11.31
N LYS A 285 -10.33 -34.32 10.89
CA LYS A 285 -10.36 -35.24 9.75
C LYS A 285 -11.65 -35.04 8.96
N VAL A 286 -11.57 -35.27 7.65
CA VAL A 286 -12.69 -35.08 6.71
C VAL A 286 -13.92 -35.92 7.04
N ASN A 287 -13.75 -37.09 7.66
CA ASN A 287 -14.83 -38.02 8.00
C ASN A 287 -15.40 -37.81 9.41
N MET A 288 -15.07 -36.70 10.08
CA MET A 288 -15.58 -36.34 11.39
C MET A 288 -16.36 -35.02 11.33
N ILE A 289 -17.49 -34.98 12.01
CA ILE A 289 -18.24 -33.74 12.27
C ILE A 289 -17.45 -32.96 13.33
N PRO A 290 -16.96 -31.75 13.02
CA PRO A 290 -16.07 -30.99 13.89
C PRO A 290 -16.80 -30.46 15.13
N GLU A 291 -16.19 -30.65 16.29
CA GLU A 291 -16.74 -30.19 17.57
C GLU A 291 -16.49 -28.71 17.83
N THR A 292 -15.38 -28.17 17.33
CA THR A 292 -14.96 -26.80 17.60
C THR A 292 -14.54 -26.10 16.31
N CYS A 293 -14.92 -24.83 16.20
CA CYS A 293 -14.43 -23.90 15.19
C CYS A 293 -14.09 -22.58 15.88
N ILE A 294 -12.91 -22.04 15.62
CA ILE A 294 -12.46 -20.74 16.13
C ILE A 294 -12.22 -19.84 14.93
N PHE A 295 -12.73 -18.61 14.98
CA PHE A 295 -12.50 -17.61 13.95
C PHE A 295 -12.31 -16.24 14.59
N GLU A 296 -11.68 -15.32 13.86
CA GLU A 296 -11.40 -13.98 14.32
C GLU A 296 -11.96 -12.94 13.37
N LEU A 297 -12.62 -11.93 13.95
CA LEU A 297 -13.23 -10.82 13.23
C LEU A 297 -12.43 -9.53 13.48
N ASP A 298 -12.17 -8.76 12.43
CA ASP A 298 -11.73 -7.35 12.49
C ASP A 298 -12.89 -6.49 11.97
N ILE A 299 -13.60 -5.85 12.90
CA ILE A 299 -14.75 -4.98 12.60
C ILE A 299 -14.26 -3.54 12.63
N ARG A 300 -14.41 -2.81 11.52
CA ARG A 300 -14.05 -1.38 11.45
C ARG A 300 -15.26 -0.52 11.66
N MET A 301 -15.25 0.27 12.73
CA MET A 301 -16.36 1.11 13.16
C MET A 301 -16.17 2.53 12.62
N PRO A 302 -17.07 3.07 11.79
CA PRO A 302 -17.00 4.46 11.35
C PRO A 302 -17.20 5.42 12.53
N VAL A 303 -16.92 6.71 12.29
CA VAL A 303 -17.25 7.75 13.27
C VAL A 303 -18.74 7.70 13.60
N GLY A 304 -19.07 7.74 14.89
CA GLY A 304 -20.45 7.63 15.37
C GLY A 304 -20.89 6.23 15.77
N MET A 305 -20.12 5.18 15.43
CA MET A 305 -20.46 3.80 15.76
C MET A 305 -19.72 3.30 17.02
N ARG A 306 -20.47 2.98 18.06
CA ARG A 306 -19.90 2.51 19.32
C ARG A 306 -19.73 0.99 19.35
N GLU A 307 -18.73 0.52 20.08
CA GLU A 307 -18.39 -0.91 20.15
C GLU A 307 -19.46 -1.74 20.85
N ASP A 308 -20.13 -1.19 21.87
CA ASP A 308 -21.19 -1.86 22.61
C ASP A 308 -22.42 -2.07 21.72
N THR A 309 -22.76 -1.12 20.83
CA THR A 309 -23.84 -1.32 19.85
C THR A 309 -23.58 -2.53 18.96
N VAL A 310 -22.33 -2.75 18.55
CA VAL A 310 -21.94 -3.92 17.75
C VAL A 310 -21.99 -5.20 18.59
N LEU A 311 -21.49 -5.17 19.83
CA LEU A 311 -21.50 -6.32 20.72
C LEU A 311 -22.92 -6.75 21.12
N GLU A 312 -23.78 -5.79 21.48
CA GLU A 312 -25.20 -6.02 21.80
C GLU A 312 -25.94 -6.65 20.62
N LEU A 313 -25.69 -6.18 19.39
CA LEU A 313 -26.23 -6.81 18.18
C LEU A 313 -25.79 -8.27 18.08
N ILE A 314 -24.49 -8.55 18.22
CA ILE A 314 -24.00 -9.92 18.11
C ILE A 314 -24.59 -10.82 19.21
N ASP A 315 -24.75 -10.29 20.43
CA ASP A 315 -25.38 -11.00 21.55
C ASP A 315 -26.85 -11.36 21.26
N THR A 316 -27.56 -10.59 20.44
CA THR A 316 -28.93 -10.94 19.98
C THR A 316 -28.94 -12.06 18.91
N ILE A 317 -27.84 -12.26 18.20
CA ILE A 317 -27.70 -13.28 17.15
C ILE A 317 -27.36 -14.64 17.75
N ILE A 318 -26.53 -14.68 18.80
CA ILE A 318 -26.01 -15.91 19.43
C ILE A 318 -27.12 -16.93 19.77
N PRO A 319 -28.24 -16.57 20.44
CA PRO A 319 -29.28 -17.52 20.84
C PRO A 319 -29.95 -18.25 19.67
N GLN A 320 -29.90 -17.70 18.45
CA GLN A 320 -30.52 -18.28 17.25
C GLN A 320 -29.80 -19.56 16.78
N TYR A 321 -28.60 -19.84 17.32
CA TYR A 321 -27.75 -20.95 16.92
C TYR A 321 -27.72 -22.10 17.93
N GLU A 322 -28.63 -22.09 18.93
CA GLU A 322 -28.82 -23.24 19.81
C GLU A 322 -29.12 -24.53 19.01
N PRO A 323 -28.61 -25.71 19.45
CA PRO A 323 -27.90 -25.97 20.70
C PRO A 323 -26.37 -25.75 20.63
N ALA A 324 -25.84 -25.05 19.61
CA ALA A 324 -24.43 -24.73 19.58
C ALA A 324 -24.08 -23.69 20.66
N SER A 325 -22.92 -23.86 21.30
CA SER A 325 -22.37 -22.86 22.21
C SER A 325 -21.45 -21.94 21.43
N ILE A 326 -21.77 -20.64 21.39
CA ILE A 326 -20.95 -19.61 20.77
C ILE A 326 -20.45 -18.69 21.88
N THR A 327 -19.13 -18.51 21.98
CA THR A 327 -18.51 -17.56 22.91
C THR A 327 -17.68 -16.54 22.14
N ILE A 328 -17.66 -15.31 22.64
CA ILE A 328 -16.93 -14.19 22.02
C ILE A 328 -16.00 -13.60 23.05
N LYS A 329 -14.76 -13.35 22.64
CA LYS A 329 -13.74 -12.70 23.46
C LYS A 329 -13.19 -11.49 22.71
N LYS A 330 -13.35 -10.30 23.30
CA LYS A 330 -12.73 -9.06 22.81
C LYS A 330 -11.21 -9.12 22.96
N GLN A 331 -10.50 -8.75 21.90
CA GLN A 331 -9.06 -8.50 21.93
C GLN A 331 -8.83 -7.05 22.34
N ALA A 332 -8.87 -6.77 23.64
CA ALA A 332 -8.86 -5.41 24.19
C ALA A 332 -7.66 -4.56 23.73
N ALA A 333 -6.46 -5.17 23.64
CA ALA A 333 -5.24 -4.47 23.23
C ALA A 333 -5.27 -3.99 21.76
N ALA A 334 -6.10 -4.60 20.91
CA ALA A 334 -6.19 -4.29 19.49
C ALA A 334 -7.55 -3.70 19.08
N SER A 335 -8.38 -3.36 20.07
CA SER A 335 -9.69 -2.75 19.87
C SER A 335 -9.65 -1.31 20.34
N ASN A 336 -9.99 -0.38 19.46
CA ASN A 336 -9.93 1.06 19.68
C ASN A 336 -11.24 1.71 19.21
N PRO A 337 -11.81 2.66 19.96
CA PRO A 337 -12.92 3.48 19.48
C PRO A 337 -12.59 4.24 18.19
N PHE A 338 -13.62 4.70 17.47
CA PHE A 338 -13.40 5.72 16.44
C PHE A 338 -12.90 7.02 17.08
N ASN A 339 -12.28 7.87 16.28
CA ASN A 339 -11.83 9.17 16.75
C ASN A 339 -11.84 10.19 15.61
N TYR A 340 -12.03 11.46 15.94
CA TYR A 340 -11.98 12.56 14.97
C TYR A 340 -11.64 13.90 15.61
N SER A 341 -11.20 14.83 14.79
CA SER A 341 -11.05 16.24 15.09
C SER A 341 -12.00 17.06 14.20
N VAL A 342 -12.31 18.29 14.61
CA VAL A 342 -13.19 19.18 13.85
C VAL A 342 -12.59 19.51 12.47
N ILE A 343 -13.43 19.61 11.44
CA ILE A 343 -12.95 19.74 10.05
C ILE A 343 -12.45 21.18 9.79
N ASP A 344 -13.08 22.17 10.42
CA ASP A 344 -12.82 23.60 10.22
C ASP A 344 -11.80 24.21 11.22
N HIS A 345 -10.91 23.40 11.80
CA HIS A 345 -9.85 23.92 12.68
C HIS A 345 -8.90 24.86 11.91
N PRO A 346 -8.38 25.95 12.54
CA PRO A 346 -7.49 26.91 11.86
C PRO A 346 -6.26 26.27 11.20
N ILE A 347 -5.75 25.17 11.74
CA ILE A 347 -4.62 24.43 11.15
C ILE A 347 -4.92 23.89 9.75
N VAL A 348 -6.15 23.46 9.49
CA VAL A 348 -6.55 22.90 8.19
C VAL A 348 -6.40 23.95 7.11
N ARG A 349 -6.80 25.20 7.41
CA ARG A 349 -6.57 26.33 6.52
C ARG A 349 -5.07 26.59 6.32
N HIS A 350 -4.28 26.60 7.39
CA HIS A 350 -2.84 26.80 7.27
C HIS A 350 -2.14 25.71 6.45
N LEU A 351 -2.53 24.44 6.59
CA LEU A 351 -2.02 23.35 5.78
C LEU A 351 -2.39 23.53 4.30
N LYS A 352 -3.66 23.87 4.02
CA LYS A 352 -4.13 24.16 2.65
C LYS A 352 -3.35 25.29 1.99
N ASP A 353 -3.27 26.43 2.66
CA ASP A 353 -2.60 27.64 2.14
C ASP A 353 -1.10 27.39 1.91
N ASN A 354 -0.43 26.70 2.85
CA ASN A 354 0.98 26.38 2.70
C ASN A 354 1.23 25.36 1.58
N ALA A 355 0.45 24.27 1.51
CA ALA A 355 0.58 23.27 0.46
C ALA A 355 0.39 23.89 -0.94
N LYS A 356 -0.65 24.69 -1.13
CA LYS A 356 -0.92 25.40 -2.39
C LYS A 356 0.21 26.37 -2.75
N SER A 357 0.78 27.07 -1.76
CA SER A 357 1.90 27.98 -2.01
C SER A 357 3.20 27.30 -2.42
N LEU A 358 3.38 26.03 -2.03
CA LEU A 358 4.57 25.23 -2.34
C LEU A 358 4.43 24.42 -3.63
N ARG A 359 3.21 24.17 -4.09
CA ARG A 359 2.92 23.48 -5.35
C ARG A 359 1.99 24.33 -6.23
N PRO A 360 2.51 25.35 -6.93
CA PRO A 360 1.71 26.15 -7.86
C PRO A 360 1.06 25.25 -8.92
N GLY A 361 -0.25 25.36 -9.09
CA GLY A 361 -1.03 24.54 -10.03
C GLY A 361 -1.60 23.24 -9.44
N ALA A 362 -1.20 22.85 -8.22
CA ALA A 362 -1.84 21.74 -7.51
C ALA A 362 -3.10 22.20 -6.76
N ASP A 363 -4.05 21.29 -6.60
CA ASP A 363 -5.22 21.52 -5.76
C ASP A 363 -4.85 21.64 -4.28
N ALA A 364 -5.68 22.36 -3.53
CA ALA A 364 -5.53 22.44 -2.09
C ALA A 364 -5.87 21.09 -1.46
N PRO A 365 -5.12 20.63 -0.45
CA PRO A 365 -5.39 19.35 0.18
C PRO A 365 -6.78 19.30 0.80
N ILE A 366 -7.44 18.15 0.62
CA ILE A 366 -8.83 17.95 1.04
C ILE A 366 -8.86 17.22 2.38
N PRO A 367 -9.57 17.72 3.40
CA PRO A 367 -9.75 17.01 4.66
C PRO A 367 -10.60 15.76 4.42
N ILE A 368 -10.10 14.58 4.78
CA ILE A 368 -10.82 13.31 4.63
C ILE A 368 -10.58 12.41 5.85
N PRO A 369 -11.49 11.50 6.20
CA PRO A 369 -11.22 10.45 7.18
C PRO A 369 -10.18 9.44 6.66
N SER A 370 -9.67 8.60 7.56
CA SER A 370 -8.77 7.48 7.30
C SER A 370 -9.42 6.15 7.66
N MET A 371 -9.10 5.10 6.90
CA MET A 371 -9.51 3.71 7.20
C MET A 371 -8.65 3.07 8.29
N GLY A 372 -7.36 3.45 8.34
CA GLY A 372 -6.39 2.98 9.34
C GLY A 372 -6.34 3.91 10.55
N GLY A 373 -5.86 3.38 11.67
CA GLY A 373 -5.58 4.16 12.87
C GLY A 373 -4.12 4.63 12.87
N SER A 374 -3.84 5.68 13.64
CA SER A 374 -2.48 6.15 13.95
C SER A 374 -2.41 6.57 15.42
N ASP A 375 -1.30 7.13 15.86
CA ASP A 375 -1.20 7.75 17.19
C ASP A 375 -2.05 9.03 17.36
N CYS A 376 -2.64 9.58 16.29
CA CYS A 376 -3.65 10.65 16.40
C CYS A 376 -4.78 10.28 17.36
N LYS A 377 -5.12 8.99 17.46
CA LYS A 377 -6.15 8.48 18.36
C LYS A 377 -5.94 8.90 19.82
N HIS A 378 -4.70 8.81 20.32
CA HIS A 378 -4.40 9.10 21.74
C HIS A 378 -4.56 10.58 22.06
N TYR A 379 -4.19 11.46 21.13
CA TYR A 379 -4.43 12.90 21.24
C TYR A 379 -5.93 13.23 21.22
N ARG A 380 -6.68 12.64 20.28
CA ARG A 380 -8.13 12.86 20.16
C ARG A 380 -8.90 12.33 21.36
N TYR A 381 -8.52 11.19 21.95
CA TYR A 381 -9.09 10.70 23.21
C TYR A 381 -8.81 11.61 24.40
N ALA A 382 -7.74 12.40 24.32
CA ALA A 382 -7.39 13.41 25.29
C ALA A 382 -7.94 14.80 24.92
N ASP A 383 -8.94 14.89 24.03
CA ASP A 383 -9.57 16.15 23.57
C ASP A 383 -8.60 17.14 22.91
N ILE A 384 -7.52 16.64 22.30
CA ILE A 384 -6.54 17.46 21.58
C ILE A 384 -6.77 17.31 20.07
N PRO A 385 -6.95 18.41 19.32
CA PRO A 385 -7.04 18.37 17.86
C PRO A 385 -5.77 17.75 17.25
N ALA A 386 -5.95 16.74 16.41
CA ALA A 386 -4.85 16.01 15.78
C ALA A 386 -5.11 15.80 14.29
N TYR A 387 -4.10 16.05 13.45
CA TYR A 387 -4.23 15.94 12.00
C TYR A 387 -3.03 15.24 11.37
N ILE A 388 -3.29 14.39 10.39
CA ILE A 388 -2.25 13.80 9.55
C ILE A 388 -2.09 14.65 8.30
N PHE A 389 -0.86 15.08 8.03
CA PHE A 389 -0.45 15.68 6.77
C PHE A 389 1.04 15.36 6.54
N GLY A 390 1.32 14.49 5.58
CA GLY A 390 2.65 13.91 5.44
C GLY A 390 2.95 13.38 4.05
N CYS A 391 4.20 12.93 3.88
CA CYS A 391 4.66 12.34 2.63
C CYS A 391 4.00 10.97 2.43
N SER A 392 3.51 10.69 1.22
CA SER A 392 2.98 9.38 0.83
C SER A 392 3.71 8.94 -0.44
N PRO A 393 3.90 7.63 -0.70
CA PRO A 393 4.71 7.22 -1.83
C PRO A 393 4.01 7.62 -3.12
N GLU A 394 4.77 8.22 -4.04
CA GLU A 394 4.34 8.37 -5.44
C GLU A 394 4.33 7.03 -6.19
N THR A 395 4.59 5.90 -5.52
CA THR A 395 4.56 4.57 -6.11
C THR A 395 3.93 3.51 -5.20
N THR A 396 2.68 3.16 -5.50
CA THR A 396 2.49 2.04 -6.44
C THR A 396 2.17 2.67 -7.79
N CYS A 397 3.00 2.46 -8.82
CA CYS A 397 2.86 3.14 -10.13
C CYS A 397 1.41 3.12 -10.64
N ARG A 398 0.79 4.31 -10.87
CA ARG A 398 -0.47 4.45 -11.66
C ARG A 398 -0.99 5.88 -11.92
N THR A 399 -0.23 6.95 -11.71
CA THR A 399 -0.74 8.31 -12.01
C THR A 399 -0.40 8.77 -13.42
N LEU A 400 -1.34 9.44 -14.09
CA LEU A 400 -1.14 10.05 -15.40
C LEU A 400 0.05 11.03 -15.40
N SER A 401 0.21 11.80 -14.33
CA SER A 401 1.30 12.79 -14.19
C SER A 401 2.69 12.14 -14.26
N SER A 402 2.88 11.00 -13.60
CA SER A 402 4.15 10.26 -13.67
C SER A 402 4.46 9.80 -15.10
N THR A 403 3.44 9.38 -15.85
CA THR A 403 3.59 8.92 -17.24
C THR A 403 3.80 10.12 -18.19
N GLN A 404 3.14 11.26 -17.93
CA GLN A 404 3.35 12.50 -18.67
C GLN A 404 4.78 13.02 -18.51
N ASN A 405 5.36 12.93 -17.32
CA ASN A 405 6.77 13.29 -17.09
C ASN A 405 7.73 12.39 -17.90
N ILE A 406 7.43 11.10 -18.00
CA ILE A 406 8.19 10.17 -18.85
C ILE A 406 8.00 10.53 -20.33
N ALA A 407 6.80 10.93 -20.75
CA ALA A 407 6.49 11.31 -22.12
C ALA A 407 7.06 12.69 -22.51
N ALA A 408 7.29 13.61 -21.57
CA ALA A 408 7.66 15.01 -21.83
C ALA A 408 8.95 15.21 -22.66
N GLY A 409 9.83 14.21 -22.72
CA GLY A 409 11.04 14.22 -23.55
C GLY A 409 10.92 13.52 -24.91
N ARG A 410 9.72 13.03 -25.27
CA ARG A 410 9.49 12.17 -26.44
C ARG A 410 8.36 12.75 -27.28
N SER A 411 8.69 13.41 -28.39
CA SER A 411 7.71 14.08 -29.28
C SER A 411 6.66 13.14 -29.89
N SER A 412 6.95 11.83 -29.93
CA SER A 412 6.05 10.78 -30.40
C SER A 412 5.28 10.05 -29.29
N ALA A 413 5.42 10.47 -28.03
CA ALA A 413 4.76 9.83 -26.90
C ALA A 413 3.70 10.74 -26.27
N LYS A 414 2.48 10.22 -26.12
CA LYS A 414 1.39 10.86 -25.39
C LYS A 414 0.93 9.95 -24.26
N ALA A 415 0.89 10.47 -23.05
CA ALA A 415 0.36 9.77 -21.88
C ALA A 415 -1.12 10.10 -21.70
N VAL A 416 -1.95 9.06 -21.52
CA VAL A 416 -3.38 9.15 -21.25
C VAL A 416 -3.76 8.16 -20.14
N ALA A 417 -4.81 8.45 -19.39
CA ALA A 417 -5.36 7.55 -18.39
C ALA A 417 -6.60 6.88 -18.96
N LEU A 418 -6.64 5.55 -18.96
CA LEU A 418 -7.71 4.76 -19.53
C LEU A 418 -8.05 3.59 -18.62
N ASP A 419 -9.34 3.34 -18.41
CA ASP A 419 -9.85 2.10 -17.83
C ASP A 419 -9.99 1.05 -18.94
N VAL A 420 -9.57 -0.18 -18.68
CA VAL A 420 -9.69 -1.29 -19.65
C VAL A 420 -11.15 -1.61 -19.96
N ALA A 421 -12.07 -1.29 -19.05
CA ALA A 421 -13.52 -1.42 -19.27
C ALA A 421 -14.14 -0.21 -20.00
N SER A 422 -13.38 0.87 -20.26
CA SER A 422 -13.92 2.06 -20.91
C SER A 422 -14.21 1.82 -22.39
N PRO A 423 -15.38 2.24 -22.91
CA PRO A 423 -15.66 2.25 -24.35
C PRO A 423 -14.69 3.12 -25.15
N GLU A 424 -14.07 4.12 -24.52
CA GLU A 424 -13.09 5.02 -25.15
C GLU A 424 -11.80 4.30 -25.57
N LEU A 425 -11.53 3.13 -24.97
CA LEU A 425 -10.36 2.32 -25.32
C LEU A 425 -10.38 1.87 -26.79
N ASP A 426 -11.57 1.63 -27.36
CA ASP A 426 -11.76 1.25 -28.76
C ASP A 426 -11.15 2.30 -29.71
N HIS A 427 -11.44 3.57 -29.46
CA HIS A 427 -10.91 4.68 -30.25
C HIS A 427 -9.38 4.75 -30.17
N HIS A 428 -8.83 4.65 -28.97
CA HIS A 428 -7.39 4.69 -28.78
C HIS A 428 -6.65 3.48 -29.36
N VAL A 429 -7.27 2.30 -29.36
CA VAL A 429 -6.70 1.12 -30.01
C VAL A 429 -6.71 1.28 -31.53
N ALA A 430 -7.82 1.73 -32.11
CA ALA A 430 -7.98 1.89 -33.55
C ALA A 430 -7.13 3.01 -34.17
N GLU A 431 -6.74 4.03 -33.39
CA GLU A 431 -5.86 5.12 -33.85
C GLU A 431 -4.40 4.68 -34.10
N HIS A 432 -4.02 3.46 -33.72
CA HIS A 432 -2.65 2.99 -33.78
C HIS A 432 -2.52 1.73 -34.66
N ASP A 433 -1.38 1.59 -35.33
CA ASP A 433 -1.07 0.42 -36.16
C ASP A 433 -0.72 -0.82 -35.33
N LEU A 434 -0.26 -0.61 -34.09
CA LEU A 434 0.20 -1.62 -33.14
C LEU A 434 -0.15 -1.22 -31.70
N VAL A 435 -0.75 -2.16 -30.96
CA VAL A 435 -0.98 -2.05 -29.51
C VAL A 435 -0.11 -3.05 -28.75
N ILE A 436 0.68 -2.54 -27.81
CA ILE A 436 1.49 -3.35 -26.89
C ILE A 436 0.83 -3.35 -25.52
N SER A 437 0.31 -4.51 -25.11
CA SER A 437 -0.45 -4.66 -23.87
C SER A 437 0.41 -5.21 -22.73
N LEU A 438 0.58 -4.40 -21.68
CA LEU A 438 1.33 -4.72 -20.46
C LEU A 438 0.44 -4.87 -19.22
N VAL A 439 -0.89 -4.97 -19.42
CA VAL A 439 -1.86 -5.16 -18.32
C VAL A 439 -1.82 -6.62 -17.80
N PRO A 440 -2.37 -6.91 -16.61
CA PRO A 440 -2.52 -8.28 -16.14
C PRO A 440 -3.23 -9.19 -17.15
N PHE A 441 -2.85 -10.47 -17.20
CA PHE A 441 -3.30 -11.40 -18.25
C PHE A 441 -4.82 -11.53 -18.37
N VAL A 442 -5.54 -11.34 -17.26
CA VAL A 442 -7.01 -11.37 -17.20
C VAL A 442 -7.67 -10.30 -18.08
N HIS A 443 -6.95 -9.24 -18.42
CA HIS A 443 -7.44 -8.10 -19.19
C HIS A 443 -7.03 -8.13 -20.66
N HIS A 444 -6.10 -8.99 -21.08
CA HIS A 444 -5.68 -9.04 -22.49
C HIS A 444 -6.83 -9.41 -23.41
N ALA A 445 -7.72 -10.32 -23.01
CA ALA A 445 -8.87 -10.72 -23.83
C ALA A 445 -9.72 -9.52 -24.24
N ALA A 446 -10.01 -8.60 -23.30
CA ALA A 446 -10.77 -7.39 -23.59
C ALA A 446 -10.06 -6.50 -24.62
N ILE A 447 -8.75 -6.29 -24.47
CA ILE A 447 -7.98 -5.44 -25.39
C ILE A 447 -7.84 -6.08 -26.77
N VAL A 448 -7.68 -7.41 -26.84
CA VAL A 448 -7.60 -8.14 -28.11
C VAL A 448 -8.91 -8.00 -28.89
N GLN A 449 -10.08 -8.06 -28.23
CA GLN A 449 -11.36 -7.87 -28.89
C GLN A 449 -11.47 -6.48 -29.54
N TRP A 450 -11.00 -5.43 -28.84
CA TRP A 450 -10.92 -4.09 -29.41
C TRP A 450 -9.94 -4.00 -30.58
N ALA A 451 -8.77 -4.62 -30.47
CA ALA A 451 -7.78 -4.64 -31.55
C ALA A 451 -8.31 -5.36 -32.80
N ILE A 452 -9.03 -6.47 -32.64
CA ILE A 452 -9.71 -7.17 -33.75
C ILE A 452 -10.74 -6.25 -34.42
N LYS A 453 -11.56 -5.55 -33.63
CA LYS A 453 -12.57 -4.61 -34.15
C LYS A 453 -11.93 -3.46 -34.94
N GLY A 454 -10.80 -2.94 -34.47
CA GLY A 454 -10.02 -1.89 -35.13
C GLY A 454 -9.13 -2.36 -36.28
N ASN A 455 -9.04 -3.68 -36.53
CA ASN A 455 -8.04 -4.28 -37.44
C ASN A 455 -6.59 -3.87 -37.10
N THR A 456 -6.30 -3.71 -35.81
CA THR A 456 -5.01 -3.26 -35.26
C THR A 456 -4.16 -4.47 -34.83
N ASN A 457 -2.85 -4.43 -35.08
CA ASN A 457 -1.96 -5.48 -34.59
C ASN A 457 -1.87 -5.44 -33.06
N PHE A 458 -1.97 -6.60 -32.41
CA PHE A 458 -1.86 -6.70 -30.95
C PHE A 458 -0.66 -7.55 -30.55
N ILE A 459 0.16 -7.01 -29.64
CA ILE A 459 1.28 -7.72 -29.03
C ILE A 459 1.13 -7.65 -27.51
N THR A 460 1.43 -8.76 -26.83
CA THR A 460 1.65 -8.77 -25.40
C THR A 460 2.94 -9.53 -25.08
N THR A 461 3.67 -9.05 -24.07
CA THR A 461 4.96 -9.63 -23.67
C THR A 461 4.91 -10.02 -22.20
N SER A 462 5.38 -11.22 -21.86
CA SER A 462 5.68 -11.59 -20.47
C SER A 462 7.05 -11.03 -20.05
N TYR A 463 7.21 -10.76 -18.74
CA TYR A 463 8.28 -10.04 -18.02
C TYR A 463 9.77 -10.35 -18.32
N ASP A 464 10.10 -11.24 -19.26
CA ASP A 464 11.47 -11.57 -19.64
C ASP A 464 11.82 -10.92 -21.00
N SER A 465 12.00 -9.60 -20.99
CA SER A 465 12.50 -8.86 -22.16
C SER A 465 14.02 -9.02 -22.30
N PRO A 466 14.57 -9.22 -23.52
CA PRO A 466 16.01 -9.26 -23.74
C PRO A 466 16.60 -7.84 -23.63
N ALA A 467 16.96 -7.46 -22.40
CA ALA A 467 17.49 -6.14 -22.11
C ALA A 467 18.77 -5.85 -22.94
N PRO A 468 18.92 -4.66 -23.56
CA PRO A 468 20.05 -4.35 -24.45
C PRO A 468 21.43 -4.54 -23.79
N GLU A 469 21.53 -4.22 -22.50
CA GLU A 469 22.76 -4.29 -21.71
C GLU A 469 23.31 -5.72 -21.52
N VAL A 470 22.56 -6.76 -21.87
CA VAL A 470 22.99 -8.17 -21.77
C VAL A 470 23.23 -8.84 -23.12
N SER A 471 23.34 -8.04 -24.18
CA SER A 471 23.63 -8.53 -25.54
C SER A 471 25.12 -8.86 -25.77
N ASP A 472 25.98 -8.64 -24.78
CA ASP A 472 27.44 -8.79 -24.85
C ASP A 472 27.96 -10.20 -24.54
N ASN A 473 27.11 -11.10 -24.03
CA ASN A 473 27.48 -12.50 -23.79
C ASN A 473 27.14 -13.40 -25.01
N PRO A 474 27.75 -14.59 -25.13
CA PRO A 474 27.53 -15.49 -26.27
C PRO A 474 26.08 -15.93 -26.47
N LEU A 475 25.28 -16.00 -25.39
CA LEU A 475 23.85 -16.31 -25.46
C LEU A 475 23.00 -15.10 -25.85
N ARG A 476 23.55 -13.88 -25.78
CA ARG A 476 22.85 -12.60 -25.90
C ARG A 476 21.56 -12.60 -25.08
N PHE A 477 21.61 -13.20 -23.89
CA PHE A 477 20.46 -13.45 -23.05
C PHE A 477 20.85 -13.46 -21.58
N LYS A 478 20.09 -12.75 -20.73
CA LYS A 478 20.23 -12.81 -19.27
C LYS A 478 19.29 -13.88 -18.74
N PHE A 479 19.82 -14.83 -17.99
CA PHE A 479 18.97 -15.78 -17.28
C PHE A 479 18.17 -15.04 -16.19
N SER A 480 16.85 -15.24 -16.18
CA SER A 480 15.98 -14.85 -15.07
C SER A 480 16.08 -15.87 -13.93
N TRP A 481 15.02 -16.07 -13.14
CA TRP A 481 15.00 -16.99 -11.98
C TRP A 481 15.16 -18.48 -12.34
N SER A 482 15.05 -18.88 -13.61
CA SER A 482 15.20 -20.28 -14.05
C SER A 482 16.04 -20.41 -15.33
N PRO A 483 17.38 -20.52 -15.18
CA PRO A 483 18.28 -20.77 -16.31
C PRO A 483 17.91 -22.05 -17.09
N ARG A 484 17.58 -23.13 -16.36
CA ARG A 484 17.14 -24.40 -16.93
C ARG A 484 15.84 -24.24 -17.73
N GLY A 485 14.85 -23.53 -17.19
CA GLY A 485 13.58 -23.30 -17.89
C GLY A 485 13.77 -22.52 -19.19
N ALA A 486 14.65 -21.51 -19.18
CA ALA A 486 14.95 -20.71 -20.37
C ALA A 486 15.57 -21.55 -21.51
N LEU A 487 16.49 -22.47 -21.18
CA LEU A 487 17.09 -23.37 -22.16
C LEU A 487 16.12 -24.45 -22.63
N LEU A 488 15.40 -25.10 -21.72
CA LEU A 488 14.43 -26.13 -22.08
C LEU A 488 13.27 -25.60 -22.92
N SER A 489 12.92 -24.32 -22.79
CA SER A 489 11.91 -23.68 -23.64
C SER A 489 12.29 -23.62 -25.12
N GLN A 490 13.56 -23.85 -25.46
CA GLN A 490 14.04 -23.96 -26.86
C GLN A 490 13.95 -25.40 -27.39
N GLN A 491 13.65 -26.37 -26.54
CA GLN A 491 13.55 -27.81 -26.87
C GLN A 491 12.10 -28.33 -26.87
N ILE A 492 11.13 -27.44 -27.01
CA ILE A 492 9.71 -27.79 -27.06
C ILE A 492 9.20 -27.82 -28.49
N SER A 493 8.12 -28.58 -28.73
CA SER A 493 7.35 -28.43 -29.96
C SER A 493 6.41 -27.22 -29.84
N ALA A 494 6.03 -26.64 -30.97
CA ALA A 494 5.08 -25.55 -31.01
C ALA A 494 3.97 -25.81 -32.03
N THR A 495 2.75 -25.47 -31.65
CA THR A 495 1.57 -25.58 -32.50
C THR A 495 0.86 -24.24 -32.47
N PHE A 496 0.49 -23.68 -33.62
CA PHE A 496 -0.15 -22.37 -33.65
C PHE A 496 -1.05 -22.22 -34.86
N LEU A 497 -1.89 -21.19 -34.85
CA LEU A 497 -2.75 -20.86 -35.98
C LEU A 497 -2.07 -19.79 -36.83
N GLN A 498 -2.01 -20.00 -38.14
CA GLN A 498 -1.58 -19.00 -39.12
C GLN A 498 -2.41 -19.15 -40.39
N ASP A 499 -2.95 -18.05 -40.90
CA ASP A 499 -3.84 -18.01 -42.07
C ASP A 499 -4.99 -19.03 -42.00
N GLY A 500 -5.56 -19.20 -40.80
CA GLY A 500 -6.65 -20.14 -40.52
C GLY A 500 -6.24 -21.62 -40.51
N LYS A 501 -4.95 -21.94 -40.67
CA LYS A 501 -4.41 -23.31 -40.64
C LYS A 501 -3.60 -23.56 -39.38
N VAL A 502 -3.72 -24.77 -38.85
CA VAL A 502 -2.88 -25.22 -37.73
C VAL A 502 -1.51 -25.61 -38.28
N ILE A 503 -0.47 -24.98 -37.76
CA ILE A 503 0.93 -25.24 -38.08
C ILE A 503 1.57 -25.93 -36.88
N GLU A 504 2.22 -27.06 -37.11
CA GLU A 504 2.96 -27.82 -36.10
C GLU A 504 4.46 -27.81 -36.43
N ILE A 505 5.28 -27.50 -35.43
CA ILE A 505 6.73 -27.48 -35.53
C ILE A 505 7.30 -28.40 -34.44
N SER A 506 8.11 -29.36 -34.87
CA SER A 506 8.80 -30.29 -33.98
C SER A 506 9.84 -29.55 -33.13
N ASN A 507 10.16 -30.10 -31.95
CA ASN A 507 11.23 -29.54 -31.11
C ASN A 507 12.60 -29.46 -31.80
N LYS A 508 12.93 -30.41 -32.69
CA LYS A 508 14.19 -30.42 -33.45
C LYS A 508 14.29 -29.30 -34.48
N ASP A 509 13.14 -28.92 -35.04
CA ASP A 509 13.06 -27.92 -36.11
C ASP A 509 12.72 -26.51 -35.60
N LEU A 510 12.34 -26.37 -34.32
CA LEU A 510 11.83 -25.11 -33.77
C LEU A 510 12.77 -23.93 -34.00
N MET A 511 14.06 -24.10 -33.67
CA MET A 511 15.05 -23.04 -33.81
C MET A 511 15.33 -22.68 -35.27
N ASN A 512 15.17 -23.62 -36.22
CA ASN A 512 15.33 -23.37 -37.66
C ASN A 512 14.18 -22.53 -38.25
N LYS A 513 13.06 -22.41 -37.50
CA LYS A 513 11.87 -21.66 -37.90
C LYS A 513 11.81 -20.27 -37.26
N ALA A 514 12.87 -19.86 -36.55
CA ALA A 514 12.98 -18.50 -36.06
C ALA A 514 13.08 -17.52 -37.24
N VAL A 515 12.24 -16.47 -37.22
CA VAL A 515 12.17 -15.46 -38.28
C VAL A 515 12.57 -14.10 -37.75
N LEU A 516 13.14 -13.26 -38.61
CA LEU A 516 13.41 -11.87 -38.27
C LEU A 516 12.11 -11.18 -37.89
N TYR A 517 12.10 -10.53 -36.72
CA TYR A 517 10.95 -9.82 -36.20
C TYR A 517 11.38 -8.40 -35.86
N HIS A 518 10.94 -7.44 -36.68
CA HIS A 518 11.27 -6.05 -36.49
C HIS A 518 10.37 -5.46 -35.38
N VAL A 519 11.02 -4.86 -34.38
CA VAL A 519 10.35 -4.18 -33.25
C VAL A 519 10.78 -2.72 -33.19
N LEU A 520 12.07 -2.46 -33.34
CA LEU A 520 12.67 -1.13 -33.25
C LEU A 520 13.95 -1.08 -34.08
N ASP A 521 14.22 0.06 -34.71
CA ASP A 521 15.45 0.28 -35.46
C ASP A 521 16.69 0.18 -34.56
N GLY A 522 17.75 -0.42 -35.10
CA GLY A 522 18.99 -0.69 -34.37
C GLY A 522 19.00 -2.01 -33.58
N TYR A 523 17.88 -2.74 -33.53
CA TYR A 523 17.78 -4.05 -32.88
C TYR A 523 17.49 -5.16 -33.92
N SER A 524 18.25 -6.24 -33.84
CA SER A 524 18.02 -7.45 -34.67
C SER A 524 17.46 -8.56 -33.81
N PHE A 525 16.13 -8.74 -33.86
CA PHE A 525 15.44 -9.78 -33.13
C PHE A 525 14.96 -10.91 -34.04
N LEU A 526 15.04 -12.13 -33.53
CA LEU A 526 14.39 -13.32 -34.07
C LEU A 526 13.23 -13.73 -33.16
N ALA A 527 12.10 -14.08 -33.76
CA ALA A 527 10.93 -14.62 -33.06
C ALA A 527 10.70 -16.08 -33.46
N TYR A 528 10.33 -16.92 -32.50
CA TYR A 528 9.91 -18.29 -32.73
C TYR A 528 8.74 -18.66 -31.80
N PRO A 529 7.82 -19.53 -32.23
CA PRO A 529 6.70 -19.95 -31.39
C PRO A 529 7.20 -20.81 -30.22
N ASN A 530 6.53 -20.77 -29.06
CA ASN A 530 7.06 -21.39 -27.85
C ASN A 530 6.05 -22.25 -27.07
N ARG A 531 4.99 -22.72 -27.72
CA ARG A 531 4.02 -23.70 -27.21
C ARG A 531 2.90 -23.96 -28.22
N ASP A 532 1.97 -24.83 -27.84
CA ASP A 532 0.63 -24.86 -28.41
C ASP A 532 -0.15 -23.57 -28.05
N SER A 533 -0.46 -22.80 -29.08
CA SER A 533 -1.17 -21.53 -29.02
C SER A 533 -2.63 -21.65 -29.49
N VAL A 534 -3.03 -22.79 -30.06
CA VAL A 534 -4.38 -23.00 -30.60
C VAL A 534 -5.48 -22.83 -29.53
N PRO A 535 -5.32 -23.33 -28.29
CA PRO A 535 -6.34 -23.16 -27.25
C PRO A 535 -6.64 -21.71 -26.88
N PHE A 536 -5.71 -20.77 -27.10
CA PHE A 536 -5.93 -19.35 -26.79
C PHE A 536 -7.05 -18.74 -27.62
N ARG A 537 -7.29 -19.26 -28.83
CA ARG A 537 -8.40 -18.78 -29.68
C ARG A 537 -9.75 -18.95 -28.99
N GLN A 538 -9.97 -20.11 -28.37
CA GLN A 538 -11.18 -20.39 -27.61
C GLN A 538 -11.15 -19.70 -26.24
N ALA A 539 -10.03 -19.76 -25.53
CA ALA A 539 -9.91 -19.20 -24.18
C ALA A 539 -10.13 -17.68 -24.14
N TYR A 540 -9.78 -16.96 -25.22
CA TYR A 540 -10.01 -15.52 -25.35
C TYR A 540 -11.27 -15.15 -26.14
N GLY A 541 -12.03 -16.14 -26.65
CA GLY A 541 -13.25 -15.90 -27.42
C GLY A 541 -13.00 -15.16 -28.74
N ILE A 542 -11.86 -15.38 -29.39
CA ILE A 542 -11.42 -14.66 -30.60
C ILE A 542 -11.57 -15.53 -31.85
N ALA A 543 -12.80 -15.95 -32.14
CA ALA A 543 -13.08 -16.86 -33.26
C ALA A 543 -12.64 -16.29 -34.62
N GLU A 544 -12.54 -14.97 -34.75
CA GLU A 544 -12.21 -14.23 -35.96
C GLU A 544 -10.69 -14.14 -36.20
N ALA A 545 -9.86 -14.49 -35.22
CA ALA A 545 -8.41 -14.43 -35.36
C ALA A 545 -7.89 -15.47 -36.36
N HIS A 546 -7.30 -15.01 -37.45
CA HIS A 546 -6.72 -15.85 -38.51
C HIS A 546 -5.30 -16.32 -38.18
N ALA A 547 -4.61 -15.65 -37.25
CA ALA A 547 -3.33 -16.05 -36.70
C ALA A 547 -3.33 -15.92 -35.18
N VAL A 548 -2.87 -16.95 -34.47
CA VAL A 548 -2.75 -16.97 -33.01
C VAL A 548 -1.45 -17.69 -32.67
N ILE A 549 -0.42 -16.90 -32.35
CA ILE A 549 0.93 -17.39 -32.09
C ILE A 549 1.40 -16.78 -30.78
N ARG A 550 1.81 -17.62 -29.83
CA ARG A 550 2.62 -17.19 -28.70
C ARG A 550 4.06 -17.61 -28.93
N GLY A 551 4.95 -16.63 -28.95
CA GLY A 551 6.36 -16.83 -29.23
C GLY A 551 7.30 -16.23 -28.20
N SER A 552 8.57 -16.54 -28.37
CA SER A 552 9.69 -15.92 -27.69
C SER A 552 10.41 -14.99 -28.66
N LEU A 553 10.84 -13.83 -28.16
CA LEU A 553 11.71 -12.90 -28.88
C LEU A 553 13.13 -13.03 -28.33
N ARG A 554 14.13 -13.13 -29.23
CA ARG A 554 15.56 -13.26 -28.87
C ARG A 554 16.42 -12.42 -29.81
N TYR A 555 17.60 -12.02 -29.36
CA TYR A 555 18.59 -11.40 -30.25
C TYR A 555 19.04 -12.38 -31.33
N ASP A 556 19.36 -11.84 -32.50
CA ASP A 556 19.99 -12.60 -33.57
C ASP A 556 21.28 -13.30 -33.07
N GLY A 557 21.45 -14.55 -33.51
CA GLY A 557 22.47 -15.50 -33.04
C GLY A 557 21.99 -16.45 -31.92
N ASN A 558 21.02 -16.06 -31.09
CA ASN A 558 20.58 -16.92 -29.98
C ASN A 558 19.89 -18.23 -30.44
N PRO A 559 18.91 -18.21 -31.36
CA PRO A 559 18.31 -19.46 -31.86
C PRO A 559 19.33 -20.39 -32.55
N ALA A 560 20.32 -19.84 -33.26
CA ALA A 560 21.38 -20.63 -33.90
C ALA A 560 22.27 -21.34 -32.87
N LEU A 561 22.61 -20.65 -31.78
CA LEU A 561 23.32 -21.26 -30.65
C LEU A 561 22.46 -22.32 -29.95
N GLY A 562 21.18 -22.05 -29.73
CA GLY A 562 20.23 -23.03 -29.18
C GLY A 562 20.17 -24.31 -30.02
N LYS A 563 20.11 -24.16 -31.34
CA LYS A 563 20.16 -25.29 -32.29
C LYS A 563 21.47 -26.08 -32.19
N ALA A 564 22.61 -25.40 -32.16
CA ALA A 564 23.91 -26.04 -32.03
C ALA A 564 24.01 -26.85 -30.73
N LEU A 565 23.48 -26.33 -29.62
CA LEU A 565 23.42 -27.06 -28.36
C LEU A 565 22.51 -28.30 -28.47
N ILE A 566 21.34 -28.20 -29.10
CA ILE A 566 20.42 -29.32 -29.32
C ILE A 566 21.06 -30.43 -30.16
N ASP A 567 21.87 -30.06 -31.16
CA ASP A 567 22.55 -31.02 -32.05
C ASP A 567 23.71 -31.76 -31.34
N LEU A 568 24.30 -31.14 -30.32
CA LEU A 568 25.38 -31.73 -29.53
C LEU A 568 24.88 -32.76 -28.50
N GLY A 569 23.59 -32.75 -28.16
CA GLY A 569 22.98 -33.60 -27.12
C GLY A 569 22.84 -32.87 -25.79
#